data_AF-A0A4P9Y170-F1
#
_entry.id   AF-A0A4P9Y170-F1
#
_cell.length_a   1.000
_cell.length_b   1.000
_cell.length_c   1.000
_cell.angle_alpha   90.00
_cell.angle_beta   90.00
_cell.angle_gamma   90.00
#
_symmetry.space_group_name_H-M   'P 1'
#
loop_
_entity.id
_entity.type
_entity.pdbx_description
1 polymer ?
#
loop_
_entity_poly.entity_id
_entity_poly.type
_entity_poly.pdbx_seq_one_letter_code
_entity_poly.pdbx_strand_id
1 'polypeptide(L)'
;DYIPLVNQLSVHFQIRDDYMNIQSTEYTNTKGYCEDITEGKFSFPVIHSIHSDPNNRQMINILKQRTTDFDLKKHAISLLRDSGSFEYTLDYLHKVEADCRSLIAE
;
A
#
# COMPACT_ATOMS: atom_id res chain seq x y z
N ASP A 1 6.99 28.85 -7.09
CA ASP A 1 5.75 28.08 -7.18
C ASP A 1 6.00 26.75 -6.50
N TYR A 2 5.19 26.39 -5.49
CA TYR A 2 5.42 25.19 -4.67
C TYR A 2 4.46 24.04 -5.00
N ILE A 3 3.53 24.25 -5.94
CA ILE A 3 2.53 23.25 -6.31
C ILE A 3 3.17 21.90 -6.72
N PRO A 4 4.25 21.87 -7.54
CA PRO A 4 4.89 20.60 -7.91
C PRO A 4 5.42 19.81 -6.70
N LEU A 5 6.05 20.49 -5.75
CA LEU A 5 6.58 19.88 -4.53
C LEU A 5 5.46 19.33 -3.64
N VAL A 6 4.42 20.12 -3.39
CA VAL A 6 3.28 19.71 -2.56
C VAL A 6 2.57 18.49 -3.17
N ASN A 7 2.44 18.45 -4.49
CA ASN A 7 1.85 17.30 -5.20
C ASN A 7 2.69 16.04 -5.00
N GLN A 8 4.01 16.09 -5.16
CA GLN A 8 4.87 14.92 -4.94
C GLN A 8 4.87 14.46 -3.47
N LEU A 9 4.94 15.41 -2.53
CA LEU A 9 4.87 15.10 -1.09
C LEU A 9 3.56 14.43 -0.71
N SER A 10 2.42 14.87 -1.26
CA SER A 10 1.12 14.26 -0.97
C SER A 10 1.02 12.83 -1.50
N VAL A 11 1.54 12.55 -2.70
CA VAL A 11 1.62 11.20 -3.26
C VAL A 11 2.52 10.31 -2.39
N HIS A 12 3.71 10.78 -2.04
CA HIS A 12 4.64 10.05 -1.17
C HIS A 12 3.99 9.74 0.19
N PHE A 13 3.33 10.73 0.80
CA PHE A 13 2.67 10.56 2.08
C PHE A 13 1.56 9.51 2.03
N GLN A 14 0.69 9.55 1.02
CA GLN A 14 -0.42 8.60 0.88
C GLN A 14 0.08 7.17 0.66
N ILE A 15 1.05 6.97 -0.23
CA ILE A 15 1.59 5.62 -0.51
C ILE A 15 2.32 5.06 0.71
N ARG A 16 3.01 5.92 1.47
CA ARG A 16 3.66 5.50 2.72
C ARG A 16 2.62 5.09 3.76
N ASP A 17 1.52 5.82 3.92
CA ASP A 17 0.43 5.44 4.82
C ASP A 17 -0.19 4.09 4.44
N ASP A 18 -0.49 3.90 3.14
CA ASP A 18 -0.99 2.64 2.59
C ASP A 18 -0.04 1.46 2.88
N TYR A 19 1.27 1.66 2.70
CA TYR A 19 2.28 0.64 2.98
C TYR A 19 2.35 0.29 4.48
N MET A 20 2.34 1.32 5.34
CA MET A 20 2.42 1.14 6.80
C MET A 20 1.18 0.46 7.37
N ASN A 21 -0.01 0.68 6.79
CA ASN A 21 -1.25 0.00 7.17
C ASN A 21 -1.13 -1.53 7.05
N ILE A 22 -0.40 -1.99 6.04
CA ILE A 22 -0.29 -3.42 5.70
C ILE A 22 0.93 -4.07 6.37
N GLN A 23 2.08 -3.39 6.38
CA GLN A 23 3.33 -4.01 6.85
C GLN A 23 3.48 -4.00 8.38
N SER A 24 2.85 -3.05 9.08
CA SER A 24 3.11 -2.87 10.50
C SER A 24 2.48 -3.99 11.34
N THR A 25 3.35 -4.83 11.90
CA THR A 25 3.01 -5.83 12.92
C THR A 25 2.63 -5.20 14.26
N GLU A 26 3.01 -3.93 14.49
CA GLU A 26 2.81 -3.20 15.75
C GLU A 26 1.65 -2.19 15.73
N TYR A 27 0.98 -2.01 14.58
CA TYR A 27 -0.17 -1.11 14.50
C TYR A 27 -1.38 -1.62 15.33
N THR A 28 -1.36 -2.89 15.74
CA THR A 28 -2.43 -3.60 16.46
C THR A 28 -2.93 -2.97 17.76
N ASN A 29 -2.15 -2.06 18.38
CA ASN A 29 -2.54 -1.47 19.67
C ASN A 29 -3.34 -0.16 19.54
N THR A 30 -3.39 0.47 18.36
CA THR A 30 -4.10 1.76 18.14
C THR A 30 -4.95 1.82 16.86
N LYS A 31 -4.67 1.00 15.85
CA LYS A 31 -5.39 0.91 14.57
C LYS A 31 -5.46 -0.58 14.19
N GLY A 32 -6.63 -1.12 13.89
CA GLY A 32 -6.80 -2.56 13.67
C GLY A 32 -5.81 -3.17 12.66
N TYR A 33 -5.47 -4.44 12.83
CA TYR A 33 -4.55 -5.17 11.94
C TYR A 33 -5.05 -5.10 10.48
N CYS A 34 -4.28 -4.48 9.58
CA CYS A 34 -4.60 -4.33 8.16
C CYS A 34 -6.04 -3.81 7.91
N GLU A 35 -6.38 -2.68 8.51
CA GLU A 35 -7.71 -2.04 8.35
C GLU A 35 -8.08 -1.81 6.88
N ASP A 36 -7.12 -1.46 6.02
CA ASP A 36 -7.39 -1.25 4.59
C ASP A 36 -8.01 -2.49 3.94
N ILE A 37 -7.63 -3.70 4.38
CA ILE A 37 -8.21 -4.96 3.91
C ILE A 37 -9.65 -5.12 4.41
N THR A 38 -9.93 -4.74 5.66
CA THR A 38 -11.29 -4.74 6.22
C THR A 38 -12.20 -3.75 5.52
N GLU A 39 -11.70 -2.56 5.18
CA GLU A 39 -12.46 -1.56 4.43
C GLU A 39 -12.70 -1.99 2.97
N GLY A 40 -11.89 -2.90 2.45
CA GLY A 40 -11.86 -3.29 1.04
C GLY A 40 -11.21 -2.22 0.18
N LYS A 41 -10.25 -1.48 0.73
CA LYS A 41 -9.57 -0.36 0.07
C LYS A 41 -8.60 -0.87 -0.98
N PHE A 42 -8.62 -0.24 -2.15
CA PHE A 42 -7.65 -0.45 -3.22
C PHE A 42 -6.44 0.46 -2.98
N SER A 43 -5.66 0.15 -1.95
CA SER A 43 -4.42 0.87 -1.64
C SER A 43 -3.33 0.57 -2.68
N PHE A 44 -2.27 1.39 -2.71
CA PHE A 44 -1.20 1.29 -3.70
C PHE A 44 -0.61 -0.13 -3.88
N PRO A 45 -0.13 -0.83 -2.82
CA PRO A 45 0.37 -2.21 -2.94
C PRO A 45 -0.69 -3.23 -3.38
N VAL A 46 -1.96 -3.00 -3.01
CA VAL A 46 -3.08 -3.87 -3.37
C VAL A 46 -3.39 -3.77 -4.87
N ILE A 47 -3.42 -2.55 -5.42
CA ILE A 47 -3.61 -2.33 -6.86
C ILE A 47 -2.49 -3.02 -7.64
N HIS A 48 -1.23 -2.85 -7.22
CA HIS A 48 -0.11 -3.53 -7.86
C HIS A 48 -0.30 -5.05 -7.87
N SER A 49 -0.68 -5.64 -6.72
CA SER A 49 -0.87 -7.09 -6.60
C SER A 49 -1.95 -7.60 -7.57
N ILE A 50 -3.08 -6.90 -7.67
CA ILE A 50 -4.17 -7.25 -8.59
C ILE A 50 -3.73 -7.20 -10.06
N HIS A 51 -2.88 -6.23 -10.42
CA HIS A 51 -2.40 -6.09 -11.80
C HIS A 51 -1.21 -7.00 -12.13
N SER A 52 -0.46 -7.49 -11.14
CA SER A 52 0.66 -8.41 -11.35
C SER A 52 0.23 -9.76 -11.93
N ASP A 53 -0.98 -10.22 -11.59
CA ASP A 53 -1.63 -11.39 -12.20
C ASP A 53 -3.15 -11.14 -12.37
N PRO A 54 -3.58 -10.64 -13.54
CA PRO A 54 -4.99 -10.34 -13.80
C PRO A 54 -5.94 -11.54 -13.76
N ASN A 55 -5.41 -12.77 -13.85
CA ASN A 55 -6.21 -13.99 -13.75
C ASN A 55 -6.45 -14.39 -12.29
N ASN A 56 -5.59 -13.95 -11.37
CA ASN A 56 -5.71 -14.23 -9.95
C ASN A 56 -6.66 -13.25 -9.27
N ARG A 57 -7.90 -13.70 -9.06
CA ARG A 57 -8.95 -12.90 -8.41
C ARG A 57 -8.96 -13.01 -6.88
N GLN A 58 -8.00 -13.70 -6.26
CA GLN A 58 -8.01 -13.94 -4.81
C GLN A 58 -8.02 -12.64 -4.02
N MET A 59 -7.12 -11.70 -4.34
CA MET A 59 -7.03 -10.41 -3.65
C MET A 59 -8.35 -9.62 -3.74
N ILE A 60 -8.93 -9.53 -4.95
CA ILE A 60 -10.23 -8.87 -5.16
C ILE A 60 -11.33 -9.53 -4.34
N ASN A 61 -11.37 -10.86 -4.29
CA ASN A 61 -12.38 -11.61 -3.56
C ASN A 61 -12.24 -11.43 -2.05
N ILE A 62 -11.02 -11.27 -1.53
CA ILE A 62 -10.79 -10.97 -0.11
C ILE A 62 -11.26 -9.55 0.24
N LEU A 63 -10.89 -8.54 -0.56
CA LEU A 63 -11.32 -7.16 -0.34
C LEU A 63 -12.84 -7.01 -0.37
N LYS A 64 -13.53 -7.71 -1.27
CA LYS A 64 -15.00 -7.72 -1.35
C LYS A 64 -15.67 -8.25 -0.09
N GLN A 65 -15.01 -9.14 0.64
CA GLN A 65 -15.55 -9.70 1.88
C GLN A 65 -15.50 -8.73 3.05
N ARG A 66 -14.68 -7.67 2.97
CA ARG A 66 -14.48 -6.71 4.08
C ARG A 66 -14.22 -7.42 5.41
N THR A 67 -13.35 -8.42 5.34
CA THR A 67 -13.16 -9.39 6.41
C THR A 67 -12.48 -8.78 7.63
N THR A 68 -12.89 -9.21 8.82
CA THR A 68 -12.16 -8.99 10.07
C THR A 68 -11.34 -10.20 10.50
N ASP A 69 -11.46 -11.32 9.76
CA ASP A 69 -10.75 -12.57 10.03
C ASP A 69 -9.24 -12.41 9.89
N PHE A 70 -8.51 -12.84 10.91
CA PHE A 70 -7.06 -12.65 11.00
C PHE A 70 -6.31 -13.50 9.98
N ASP A 71 -6.72 -14.76 9.79
CA ASP A 71 -6.03 -15.69 8.88
C ASP A 71 -6.24 -15.27 7.42
N LEU A 72 -7.43 -14.78 7.07
CA LEU A 72 -7.71 -14.26 5.73
C LEU A 72 -6.93 -12.98 5.43
N LYS A 73 -6.73 -12.11 6.42
CA LYS A 73 -5.84 -10.93 6.31
C LYS A 73 -4.39 -11.36 6.13
N LYS A 74 -3.92 -12.34 6.89
CA LYS A 74 -2.57 -12.89 6.75
C LYS A 74 -2.36 -13.52 5.36
N HIS A 75 -3.36 -14.22 4.84
CA HIS A 75 -3.34 -14.74 3.47
C HIS A 75 -3.24 -13.62 2.43
N ALA A 76 -4.02 -12.55 2.57
CA ALA A 76 -3.93 -11.39 1.69
C ALA A 76 -2.52 -10.75 1.72
N ILE A 77 -1.88 -10.64 2.89
CA ILE A 77 -0.49 -10.17 3.00
C ILE A 77 0.48 -11.10 2.27
N SER A 78 0.27 -12.42 2.32
CA SER A 78 1.06 -13.38 1.52
C SER A 78 0.94 -13.07 0.03
N LEU A 79 -0.28 -12.85 -0.47
CA LEU A 79 -0.50 -12.51 -1.88
C LEU A 79 0.24 -11.22 -2.28
N LEU A 80 0.27 -10.21 -1.42
CA LEU A 80 1.04 -8.98 -1.66
C LEU A 80 2.55 -9.25 -1.73
N ARG A 81 3.06 -10.12 -0.85
CA ARG A 81 4.47 -10.52 -0.85
C ARG A 81 4.84 -11.32 -2.10
N ASP A 82 4.01 -12.31 -2.46
CA ASP A 82 4.26 -13.20 -3.59
C ASP A 82 4.17 -12.48 -4.93
N SER A 83 3.43 -11.37 -4.99
CA SER A 83 3.36 -10.48 -6.16
C SER A 83 4.46 -9.41 -6.21
N GLY A 84 5.35 -9.35 -5.21
CA GLY A 84 6.40 -8.34 -5.13
C GLY A 84 5.88 -6.92 -4.87
N SER A 85 4.65 -6.78 -4.36
CA SER A 85 4.02 -5.47 -4.15
C SER A 85 4.73 -4.63 -3.08
N PHE A 86 5.38 -5.25 -2.10
CA PHE A 86 6.10 -4.50 -1.07
C PHE A 86 7.36 -3.84 -1.64
N GLU A 87 8.15 -4.61 -2.38
CA GLU A 87 9.35 -4.14 -3.07
C GLU A 87 8.99 -3.05 -4.08
N TYR A 88 7.96 -3.27 -4.90
CA TYR A 88 7.46 -2.27 -5.85
C TYR A 88 7.05 -0.95 -5.15
N THR A 89 6.39 -1.06 -4.00
CA THR A 89 5.95 0.12 -3.24
C THR A 89 7.13 0.89 -2.65
N LEU A 90 8.13 0.19 -2.10
CA LEU A 90 9.34 0.82 -1.57
C LEU A 90 10.15 1.51 -2.67
N ASP A 91 10.32 0.86 -3.82
CA ASP A 91 11.04 1.44 -4.96
C ASP A 91 10.35 2.72 -5.46
N TYR A 92 9.01 2.72 -5.52
CA TYR A 92 8.25 3.90 -5.89
C TYR A 92 8.38 5.02 -4.84
N LEU A 93 8.34 4.70 -3.55
CA LEU A 93 8.54 5.69 -2.48
C LEU A 93 9.91 6.35 -2.56
N HIS A 94 10.99 5.56 -2.72
CA HIS A 94 12.34 6.11 -2.89
C HIS A 94 12.45 7.02 -4.11
N LYS A 95 11.79 6.66 -5.22
CA LYS A 95 11.74 7.51 -6.42
C LYS A 95 11.08 8.85 -6.12
N VAL A 96 9.88 8.84 -5.52
CA VAL A 96 9.15 10.09 -5.23
C VAL A 96 9.90 10.94 -4.20
N GLU A 97 10.57 10.32 -3.22
CA GLU A 97 11.43 11.04 -2.27
C GLU A 97 12.58 11.75 -3.00
N ALA A 98 13.26 11.08 -3.95
CA ALA A 98 14.32 11.68 -4.74
C ALA A 98 13.81 12.86 -5.59
N ASP A 99 12.62 12.73 -6.19
CA ASP A 99 11.96 13.80 -6.94
C ASP A 99 11.66 15.01 -6.01
N CYS A 100 11.14 14.76 -4.80
CA CYS A 100 10.90 15.81 -3.81
C CYS A 100 12.18 16.53 -3.39
N ARG A 101 13.27 15.79 -3.16
CA ARG A 101 14.58 16.36 -2.78
C ARG A 101 15.15 17.23 -3.88
N SER A 102 14.96 16.84 -5.14
CA SER A 102 15.39 17.64 -6.29
C SER A 102 14.63 18.96 -6.36
N LEU A 103 13.30 18.93 -6.19
CA LEU A 103 12.44 20.13 -6.17
C LEU A 103 12.72 21.09 -5.00
N ILE A 104 13.30 20.61 -3.89
CA ILE A 104 13.71 21.45 -2.75
C ILE A 104 15.06 22.13 -3.02
N ALA A 105 15.91 21.52 -3.84
CA ALA A 105 17.24 22.04 -4.17
C ALA A 105 17.23 23.08 -5.30
N GLU A 106 16.11 23.21 -6.02
CA GLU A 106 15.82 24.27 -7.01
C GLU A 106 15.47 25.61 -6.35
#